data_AF-A0A9E5FL89-F1
#
_entry.id   AF-A0A9E5FL89-F1
#
_cell.length_a   1.000
_cell.length_b   1.000
_cell.length_c   1.000
_cell.angle_alpha   90.00
_cell.angle_beta   90.00
_cell.angle_gamma   90.00
#
_symmetry.space_group_name_H-M   'P 1'
#
loop_
_entity.id
_entity.type
_entity.pdbx_description
1 polymer ?
#
loop_
_entity_poly.entity_id
_entity_poly.type
_entity_poly.pdbx_seq_one_letter_code
_entity_poly.pdbx_strand_id
1 'polypeptide(L)'
;MFFVLGISTQILAQKGTAKVLWSEKELNTEAKKGHFQWVLPTEIDSVQVNSTAKYYVQSFTYSFNQDKHTIDVFSVADSEDARRVMLRFLGANQIQTIAFNGTNHQLYNFYDLYMKIK
;
A
#
# COMPACT_ATOMS: atom_id res chain seq x y z
N MET A 1 -11.56 -10.87 -48.54
CA MET A 1 -12.28 -10.54 -47.29
C MET A 1 -11.38 -10.98 -46.14
N PHE A 2 -10.63 -10.04 -45.55
CA PHE A 2 -9.69 -10.32 -44.46
C PHE A 2 -10.38 -10.04 -43.12
N PHE A 3 -10.69 -11.10 -42.38
CA PHE A 3 -11.06 -11.00 -40.97
C PHE A 3 -9.76 -11.03 -40.15
N VAL A 4 -9.35 -9.88 -39.63
CA VAL A 4 -8.31 -9.81 -38.59
C VAL A 4 -9.03 -9.73 -37.26
N LEU A 5 -8.91 -10.81 -36.49
CA LEU A 5 -9.43 -10.98 -35.14
C LEU A 5 -8.86 -9.88 -34.23
N GLY A 6 -9.75 -9.06 -33.67
CA GLY A 6 -9.42 -8.12 -32.61
C GLY A 6 -9.06 -8.89 -31.35
N ILE A 7 -7.76 -9.01 -31.07
CA ILE A 7 -7.28 -9.41 -29.75
C ILE A 7 -7.55 -8.21 -28.84
N SER A 8 -8.73 -8.21 -28.20
CA SER A 8 -8.95 -7.36 -27.02
C SER A 8 -7.96 -7.85 -25.97
N THR A 9 -6.85 -7.15 -25.80
CA THR A 9 -6.00 -7.30 -24.62
C THR A 9 -6.86 -6.90 -23.43
N GLN A 10 -7.48 -7.89 -22.80
CA GLN A 10 -8.00 -7.74 -21.46
C GLN A 10 -6.76 -7.54 -20.59
N ILE A 11 -6.39 -6.29 -20.36
CA ILE A 11 -5.52 -5.94 -19.25
C ILE A 11 -6.36 -6.30 -18.02
N LEU A 12 -6.20 -7.53 -17.53
CA LEU A 12 -6.55 -7.87 -16.17
C LEU A 12 -5.81 -6.83 -15.33
N ALA A 13 -6.54 -5.86 -14.77
CA ALA A 13 -5.99 -4.97 -13.75
C ALA A 13 -5.51 -5.89 -12.62
N GLN A 14 -4.22 -6.22 -12.64
CA GLN A 14 -3.64 -7.21 -11.76
C GLN A 14 -3.67 -6.59 -10.37
N LYS A 15 -4.54 -7.13 -9.52
CA LYS A 15 -4.80 -6.60 -8.18
C LYS A 15 -3.53 -6.84 -7.35
N GLY A 16 -2.80 -5.76 -7.06
CA GLY A 16 -1.55 -5.85 -6.31
C GLY A 16 -1.77 -6.24 -4.85
N THR A 17 -0.81 -6.97 -4.28
CA THR A 17 -0.78 -7.34 -2.87
C THR A 17 0.48 -6.79 -2.24
N ALA A 18 0.34 -5.92 -1.25
CA ALA A 18 1.46 -5.48 -0.42
C ALA A 18 1.72 -6.50 0.69
N LYS A 19 2.92 -6.54 1.26
CA LYS A 19 3.27 -7.46 2.36
C LYS A 19 3.86 -6.70 3.53
N VAL A 20 3.48 -7.10 4.75
CA VAL A 20 4.13 -6.64 5.98
C VAL A 20 5.14 -7.70 6.43
N LEU A 21 6.36 -7.27 6.74
CA LEU A 21 7.44 -8.16 7.20
C LEU A 21 7.58 -8.24 8.72
N TRP A 22 7.06 -7.24 9.42
CA TRP A 22 7.08 -7.19 10.88
C TRP A 22 6.24 -8.30 11.51
N SER A 23 6.57 -8.67 12.74
CA SER A 23 5.68 -9.42 13.61
C SER A 23 4.50 -8.55 14.06
N GLU A 24 3.44 -9.16 14.58
CA GLU A 24 2.28 -8.44 15.11
C GLU A 24 2.65 -7.52 16.29
N LYS A 25 3.61 -7.93 17.13
CA LYS A 25 4.09 -7.09 18.23
C LYS A 25 4.81 -5.84 17.71
N GLU A 26 5.65 -5.99 16.70
CA GLU A 26 6.37 -4.89 16.06
C GLU A 26 5.40 -3.96 15.33
N LEU A 27 4.47 -4.51 14.56
CA LEU A 27 3.43 -3.73 13.88
C LEU A 27 2.60 -2.89 14.86
N ASN A 28 2.16 -3.49 15.97
CA ASN A 28 1.43 -2.76 17.01
C ASN A 28 2.26 -1.66 17.68
N THR A 29 3.58 -1.85 17.78
CA THR A 29 4.50 -0.87 18.37
C THR A 29 4.74 0.30 17.41
N GLU A 30 4.99 0.01 16.14
CA GLU A 30 5.23 1.01 15.10
C GLU A 30 3.95 1.77 14.71
N ALA A 31 2.79 1.09 14.70
CA ALA A 31 1.51 1.73 14.48
C ALA A 31 1.26 2.88 15.46
N LYS A 32 1.59 2.69 16.76
CA LYS A 32 1.51 3.74 17.80
C LYS A 32 2.44 4.92 17.57
N LYS A 33 3.47 4.75 16.75
CA LYS A 33 4.38 5.83 16.32
C LYS A 33 3.93 6.45 14.99
N GLY A 34 2.80 6.01 14.45
CA GLY A 34 2.32 6.41 13.12
C GLY A 34 3.18 5.86 11.98
N HIS A 35 3.98 4.82 12.22
CA HIS A 35 4.90 4.25 11.24
C HIS A 35 4.38 2.93 10.69
N PHE A 36 4.33 2.81 9.37
CA PHE A 36 3.96 1.59 8.66
C PHE A 36 4.94 1.30 7.53
N GLN A 37 5.24 0.02 7.33
CA GLN A 37 6.11 -0.43 6.26
C GLN A 37 5.42 -1.52 5.44
N TRP A 38 5.56 -1.42 4.13
CA TRP A 38 5.06 -2.43 3.20
C TRP A 38 6.09 -2.77 2.14
N VAL A 39 6.17 -4.04 1.79
CA VAL A 39 6.81 -4.49 0.55
C VAL A 39 5.76 -4.44 -0.55
N LEU A 40 6.03 -3.65 -1.58
CA LEU A 40 5.17 -3.48 -2.74
C LEU A 40 5.51 -4.53 -3.82
N PRO A 41 4.53 -4.90 -4.66
CA PRO A 41 4.77 -5.64 -5.90
C PRO A 41 5.86 -4.99 -6.77
N THR A 42 6.60 -5.82 -7.49
CA THR A 42 7.75 -5.39 -8.31
C THR A 42 7.37 -4.52 -9.51
N GLU A 43 6.09 -4.55 -9.90
CA GLU A 43 5.52 -3.72 -10.96
C GLU A 43 5.38 -2.25 -10.54
N ILE A 44 5.46 -1.96 -9.24
CA ILE A 44 5.38 -0.60 -8.69
C ILE A 44 6.80 -0.07 -8.50
N ASP A 45 7.11 0.98 -9.25
CA ASP A 45 8.40 1.66 -9.23
C ASP A 45 8.31 3.05 -8.54
N SER A 46 9.48 3.67 -8.39
CA SER A 46 9.61 4.99 -7.80
C SER A 46 8.85 6.08 -8.56
N VAL A 47 8.69 5.97 -9.88
CA VAL A 47 7.95 6.95 -10.68
C VAL A 47 6.46 6.89 -10.29
N GLN A 48 5.90 5.69 -10.24
CA GLN A 48 4.52 5.45 -9.84
C GLN A 48 4.28 5.89 -8.38
N VAL A 49 5.16 5.49 -7.45
CA VAL A 49 5.08 5.89 -6.03
C VAL A 49 5.12 7.42 -5.89
N ASN A 50 6.07 8.10 -6.54
CA ASN A 50 6.20 9.55 -6.43
C ASN A 50 5.02 10.29 -7.06
N SER A 51 4.51 9.78 -8.19
CA SER A 51 3.36 10.38 -8.88
C SER A 51 2.06 10.33 -8.06
N THR A 52 1.92 9.30 -7.22
CA THR A 52 0.75 9.11 -6.34
C THR A 52 0.95 9.79 -4.98
N ALA A 53 2.14 9.66 -4.37
CA ALA A 53 2.41 10.19 -3.04
C ALA A 53 2.31 11.71 -2.93
N LYS A 54 2.57 12.45 -4.03
CA LYS A 54 2.47 13.92 -4.07
C LYS A 54 1.11 14.47 -3.65
N TYR A 55 0.04 13.68 -3.76
CA TYR A 55 -1.32 14.07 -3.36
C TYR A 55 -1.60 13.89 -1.86
N TYR A 56 -0.67 13.29 -1.11
CA TYR A 56 -0.88 12.90 0.29
C TYR A 56 0.14 13.49 1.28
N VAL A 57 0.97 14.44 0.81
CA VAL A 57 2.06 15.06 1.59
C VAL A 57 1.62 15.75 2.89
N GLN A 58 0.33 16.08 3.01
CA GLN A 58 -0.24 16.67 4.23
C GLN A 58 -0.57 15.62 5.30
N SER A 59 -0.68 14.34 4.91
CA SER A 59 -1.12 13.25 5.79
C SER A 59 0.03 12.38 6.26
N PHE A 60 1.00 12.09 5.39
CA PHE A 60 2.16 11.28 5.72
C PHE A 60 3.40 11.71 4.94
N THR A 61 4.58 11.39 5.49
CA THR A 61 5.85 11.36 4.76
C THR A 61 6.18 9.92 4.39
N TYR A 62 7.03 9.72 3.37
CA TYR A 62 7.39 8.37 2.93
C TYR A 62 8.86 8.29 2.51
N SER A 63 9.39 7.08 2.55
CA SER A 63 10.66 6.70 1.93
C SER A 63 10.46 5.41 1.16
N PHE A 64 10.87 5.37 -0.12
CA PHE A 64 10.77 4.17 -0.94
C PHE A 64 12.16 3.67 -1.33
N ASN A 65 12.43 2.41 -0.99
CA ASN A 65 13.62 1.70 -1.38
C ASN A 65 13.29 0.81 -2.59
N GLN A 66 13.73 1.23 -3.79
CA GLN A 66 13.48 0.50 -5.04
C GLN A 66 14.10 -0.90 -5.01
N ASP A 67 15.33 -1.07 -4.50
CA ASP A 67 16.04 -2.35 -4.50
C ASP A 67 15.31 -3.42 -3.68
N LYS A 68 14.67 -3.01 -2.59
CA LYS A 68 13.91 -3.88 -1.69
C LYS A 68 12.40 -3.83 -1.95
N HIS A 69 11.94 -3.02 -2.90
CA HIS A 69 10.53 -2.64 -3.10
C HIS A 69 9.80 -2.33 -1.78
N THR A 70 10.49 -1.72 -0.83
CA THR A 70 9.96 -1.46 0.50
C THR A 70 9.63 0.02 0.63
N ILE A 71 8.41 0.32 1.07
CA ILE A 71 7.99 1.68 1.40
C ILE A 71 7.77 1.81 2.91
N ASP A 72 8.39 2.83 3.49
CA ASP A 72 8.12 3.30 4.84
C ASP A 72 7.23 4.54 4.74
N VAL A 73 6.15 4.59 5.53
CA VAL A 73 5.28 5.76 5.66
C VAL A 73 5.15 6.18 7.12
N PHE A 74 5.21 7.48 7.35
CA PHE A 74 5.11 8.08 8.68
C PHE A 74 4.00 9.11 8.70
N SER A 75 3.06 8.94 9.61
CA SER A 75 1.96 9.88 9.78
C SER A 75 2.49 11.26 10.20
N VAL A 76 2.03 12.33 9.57
CA VAL A 76 2.37 13.70 9.98
C VAL A 76 1.71 14.05 11.32
N ALA A 77 0.50 13.52 11.54
CA ALA A 77 -0.24 13.62 12.80
C ALA A 77 -0.82 12.26 13.17
N ASP A 78 -0.92 11.96 14.46
CA ASP A 78 -1.59 10.75 14.93
C ASP A 78 -3.12 10.91 14.81
N SER A 79 -3.65 10.58 13.63
CA SER A 79 -5.08 10.63 13.36
C SER A 79 -5.55 9.43 12.55
N GLU A 80 -6.80 9.02 12.78
CA GLU A 80 -7.45 8.00 11.96
C GLU A 80 -7.45 8.38 10.48
N ASP A 81 -7.68 9.66 10.18
CA ASP A 81 -7.72 10.16 8.81
C ASP A 81 -6.38 10.01 8.09
N ALA A 82 -5.27 10.34 8.75
CA ALA A 82 -3.94 10.17 8.14
C ALA A 82 -3.65 8.70 7.83
N ARG A 83 -4.02 7.79 8.73
CA ARG A 83 -3.89 6.34 8.51
C ARG A 83 -4.79 5.82 7.39
N ARG A 84 -6.03 6.31 7.28
CA ARG A 84 -6.92 6.00 6.15
C ARG A 84 -6.38 6.52 4.83
N VAL A 85 -5.72 7.68 4.84
CA VAL A 85 -5.08 8.25 3.65
C VAL A 85 -3.90 7.39 3.19
N MET A 86 -3.12 6.79 4.11
CA MET A 86 -2.08 5.80 3.73
C MET A 86 -2.66 4.61 2.96
N LEU A 87 -3.86 4.13 3.34
CA LEU A 87 -4.53 3.08 2.55
C LEU A 87 -5.01 3.56 1.19
N ARG A 88 -5.49 4.80 1.08
CA ARG A 88 -5.86 5.39 -0.22
C ARG A 88 -4.64 5.47 -1.14
N PHE A 89 -3.48 5.80 -0.57
CA PHE A 89 -2.21 5.76 -1.30
C PHE A 89 -1.89 4.35 -1.82
N LEU A 90 -2.06 3.30 -1.01
CA LEU A 90 -1.91 1.91 -1.49
C LEU A 90 -2.88 1.59 -2.63
N GLY A 91 -4.16 1.98 -2.49
CA GLY A 91 -5.17 1.81 -3.53
C GLY A 91 -4.84 2.55 -4.84
N ALA A 92 -4.30 3.78 -4.75
CA ALA A 92 -3.83 4.54 -5.91
C ALA A 92 -2.68 3.85 -6.65
N ASN A 93 -1.89 3.06 -5.93
CA ASN A 93 -0.85 2.18 -6.48
C ASN A 93 -1.38 0.79 -6.85
N GLN A 94 -2.69 0.64 -7.07
CA GLN A 94 -3.35 -0.60 -7.48
C GLN A 94 -3.23 -1.76 -6.48
N ILE A 95 -2.90 -1.48 -5.21
CA ILE A 95 -2.90 -2.46 -4.13
C ILE A 95 -4.32 -2.61 -3.59
N GLN A 96 -4.80 -3.85 -3.49
CA GLN A 96 -6.13 -4.15 -2.94
C GLN A 96 -6.07 -4.95 -1.63
N THR A 97 -4.97 -5.68 -1.41
CA THR A 97 -4.81 -6.49 -0.21
C THR A 97 -3.42 -6.34 0.40
N ILE A 98 -3.33 -6.63 1.69
CA ILE A 98 -2.10 -6.67 2.46
C ILE A 98 -1.94 -8.09 3.02
N ALA A 99 -0.87 -8.77 2.62
CA ALA A 99 -0.46 -10.07 3.14
C ALA A 99 0.21 -9.87 4.51
N PHE A 100 -0.38 -10.47 5.54
CA PHE A 100 0.11 -10.41 6.90
C PHE A 100 -0.29 -11.67 7.69
N ASN A 101 0.67 -12.25 8.44
CA ASN A 101 0.48 -13.50 9.19
C ASN A 101 -0.15 -14.65 8.36
N GLY A 102 0.31 -14.82 7.12
CA GLY A 102 -0.17 -15.87 6.21
C GLY A 102 -1.58 -15.65 5.66
N THR A 103 -2.21 -14.50 5.92
CA THR A 103 -3.55 -14.14 5.42
C THR A 103 -3.50 -12.87 4.58
N ASN A 104 -4.29 -12.81 3.51
CA ASN A 104 -4.47 -11.60 2.71
C ASN A 104 -5.68 -10.82 3.23
N HIS A 105 -5.43 -9.62 3.75
CA HIS A 105 -6.45 -8.73 4.28
C HIS A 105 -6.83 -7.69 3.23
N GLN A 106 -8.12 -7.46 3.01
CA GLN A 106 -8.56 -6.26 2.27
C GLN A 106 -8.08 -5.01 2.99
N LEU A 107 -7.76 -3.93 2.27
CA LEU A 107 -7.20 -2.71 2.87
C LEU A 107 -8.01 -2.23 4.09
N TYR A 108 -9.33 -2.15 3.96
CA TYR A 108 -10.22 -1.72 5.05
C TYR A 108 -10.15 -2.64 6.27
N ASN A 109 -10.14 -3.97 6.06
CA ASN A 109 -10.03 -4.95 7.13
C ASN A 109 -8.67 -4.85 7.82
N PHE A 110 -7.59 -4.66 7.05
CA PHE A 110 -6.25 -4.46 7.61
C PHE A 110 -6.20 -3.22 8.51
N TYR A 111 -6.87 -2.13 8.10
CA TYR A 111 -6.96 -0.93 8.93
C TYR A 111 -7.66 -1.19 10.26
N ASP A 112 -8.86 -1.79 10.23
CA ASP A 112 -9.63 -2.02 11.46
C ASP A 112 -8.92 -2.97 12.43
N LEU A 113 -8.15 -3.94 11.91
CA LEU A 113 -7.42 -4.92 12.72
C LEU A 113 -6.09 -4.40 13.25
N TYR A 114 -5.34 -3.62 12.46
CA TYR A 114 -3.91 -3.36 12.73
C TYR A 114 -3.50 -1.89 12.72
N MET A 115 -4.29 -0.99 12.13
CA MET A 115 -3.95 0.43 12.05
C MET A 115 -4.82 1.29 12.97
N LYS A 116 -6.02 0.83 13.33
CA LYS A 116 -6.91 1.57 14.20
C LYS A 116 -6.46 1.48 15.65
N ILE A 117 -5.82 2.54 16.13
CA ILE A 117 -5.44 2.70 17.53
C ILE A 117 -6.69 3.16 18.29
N LYS A 118 -7.04 2.44 19.36
CA LYS A 118 -8.09 2.82 20.31
C LYS A 118 -7.54 3.71 21.42
#